data_AF-A0A1V4HSG4-F1
#
_entry.id   AF-A0A1V4HSG4-F1
#
_cell.length_a   1.000
_cell.length_b   1.000
_cell.length_c   1.000
_cell.angle_alpha   90.00
_cell.angle_beta   90.00
_cell.angle_gamma   90.00
#
_symmetry.space_group_name_H-M   'P 1'
#
loop_
_entity.id
_entity.type
_entity.pdbx_description
1 polymer ?
#
loop_
_entity_poly.entity_id
_entity_poly.type
_entity_poly.pdbx_seq_one_letter_code
_entity_poly.pdbx_strand_id
1 'polypeptide(L)'
;MKSIGDRYVHVNCYEAYNTDKDLRAQVKCFQCQNYGTKKNMTRLNNKNIHLSCVPEYEKKCIENEHWDRLYNHVKEIHSALVIPKGFITRLQKLRNGTYIKSGKLIKQYKCGFEYELILDAYLLGDGSIKWNLANKLIEPYSESSMHYCFEIMYGKISEASRRREQKHKQAEKQKRQEQQPILNDMSLESKSNIKYKKDESDITAFI
;
A
#
# COMPACT_ATOMS: atom_id res chain seq x y z
N MET A 1 -24.58 24.03 -25.57
CA MET A 1 -25.77 24.21 -24.68
C MET A 1 -27.00 23.89 -25.50
N LYS A 2 -27.84 22.95 -25.09
CA LYS A 2 -29.14 22.69 -25.73
C LYS A 2 -30.21 22.94 -24.67
N SER A 3 -31.08 23.92 -24.89
CA SER A 3 -32.21 24.20 -24.01
C SER A 3 -33.38 23.31 -24.41
N ILE A 4 -33.77 22.40 -23.53
CA ILE A 4 -35.03 21.66 -23.61
C ILE A 4 -35.75 21.97 -22.30
N GLY A 5 -36.64 22.97 -22.32
CA GLY A 5 -37.52 23.38 -21.22
C GLY A 5 -36.82 23.69 -19.88
N ASP A 6 -36.49 24.96 -19.61
CA ASP A 6 -36.12 25.58 -18.30
C ASP A 6 -35.20 24.83 -17.32
N ARG A 7 -34.53 23.76 -17.77
CA ARG A 7 -33.64 22.93 -16.96
C ARG A 7 -32.27 22.92 -17.59
N TYR A 8 -31.32 23.55 -16.91
CA TYR A 8 -29.91 23.48 -17.26
C TYR A 8 -29.35 22.15 -16.74
N VAL A 9 -28.99 21.25 -17.64
CA VAL A 9 -28.37 19.96 -17.29
C VAL A 9 -26.88 20.02 -17.59
N HIS A 10 -26.04 19.69 -16.60
CA HIS A 10 -24.60 19.55 -16.81
C HIS A 10 -24.31 18.13 -17.32
N VAL A 11 -23.54 18.02 -18.41
CA VAL A 11 -23.34 16.77 -19.18
C VAL A 11 -22.72 15.62 -18.36
N ASN A 12 -22.10 15.92 -17.20
CA ASN A 12 -21.42 14.94 -16.35
C ASN A 12 -21.99 14.80 -14.93
N CYS A 13 -23.13 15.46 -14.62
CA CYS A 13 -23.78 15.35 -13.31
C CYS A 13 -25.30 15.29 -13.52
N TYR A 14 -25.86 14.08 -13.41
CA TYR A 14 -27.27 13.75 -13.64
C TYR A 14 -28.22 14.26 -12.54
N GLU A 15 -28.17 15.54 -12.18
CA GLU A 15 -29.20 16.13 -11.32
C GLU A 15 -29.74 17.41 -11.95
N ALA A 16 -31.07 17.42 -12.14
CA ALA A 16 -31.80 18.60 -12.59
C ALA A 16 -31.92 19.59 -11.43
N TYR A 17 -31.52 20.84 -11.64
CA TYR A 17 -31.67 21.91 -10.64
C TYR A 17 -33.14 22.35 -10.55
N ASN A 18 -33.66 22.50 -9.33
CA ASN A 18 -35.05 22.88 -9.09
C ASN A 18 -35.25 24.39 -8.82
N THR A 19 -34.21 25.17 -8.49
CA THR A 19 -34.32 26.64 -8.34
C THR A 19 -33.00 27.39 -8.61
N ASP A 20 -33.11 28.66 -9.00
CA ASP A 20 -32.00 29.61 -9.23
C ASP A 20 -31.17 29.89 -7.93
N LYS A 21 -31.74 29.57 -6.77
CA LYS A 21 -31.10 29.68 -5.44
C LYS A 21 -30.07 28.57 -5.20
N ASP A 22 -30.30 27.38 -5.75
CA ASP A 22 -29.40 26.23 -5.64
C ASP A 22 -28.14 26.39 -6.51
N LEU A 23 -28.23 27.14 -7.61
CA LEU A 23 -27.09 27.53 -8.45
C LEU A 23 -26.12 28.47 -7.73
N ARG A 24 -26.63 29.41 -6.93
CA ARG A 24 -25.80 30.35 -6.14
C ARG A 24 -25.16 29.73 -4.89
N ALA A 25 -25.61 28.55 -4.46
CA ALA A 25 -25.11 27.85 -3.27
C ALA A 25 -24.05 26.77 -3.58
N GLN A 26 -23.58 26.71 -4.82
CA GLN A 26 -22.60 25.70 -5.24
C GLN A 26 -21.19 26.00 -4.73
N VAL A 27 -20.47 24.94 -4.38
CA VAL A 27 -19.08 25.00 -3.92
C VAL A 27 -18.21 24.16 -4.85
N LYS A 28 -16.97 24.61 -5.06
CA LYS A 28 -16.02 23.91 -5.93
C LYS A 28 -15.40 22.73 -5.19
N CYS A 29 -15.43 21.55 -5.80
CA CYS A 29 -14.74 20.36 -5.30
C CYS A 29 -13.22 20.49 -5.47
N PHE A 30 -12.45 20.22 -4.42
CA PHE A 30 -11.00 20.25 -4.46
C PHE A 30 -10.39 19.14 -5.32
N GLN A 31 -11.03 17.96 -5.38
CA GLN A 31 -10.51 16.80 -6.09
C GLN A 31 -10.74 16.88 -7.60
N CYS A 32 -11.99 17.02 -8.04
CA CYS A 32 -12.35 16.99 -9.46
C CYS A 32 -12.50 18.37 -10.10
N GLN A 33 -12.38 19.45 -9.32
CA GLN A 33 -12.53 20.85 -9.75
C GLN A 33 -13.93 21.23 -10.26
N ASN A 34 -14.90 20.32 -10.26
CA ASN A 34 -16.29 20.59 -10.61
C ASN A 34 -17.07 21.20 -9.44
N TYR A 35 -18.12 21.95 -9.75
CA TYR A 35 -19.02 22.51 -8.76
C TYR A 35 -20.05 21.48 -8.29
N GLY A 36 -20.46 21.57 -7.04
CA GLY A 36 -21.50 20.71 -6.46
C GLY A 36 -22.39 21.48 -5.50
N THR A 37 -23.60 20.97 -5.29
CA THR A 37 -24.49 21.46 -4.24
C THR A 37 -23.96 21.03 -2.87
N LYS A 38 -24.24 21.82 -1.82
CA LYS A 38 -23.81 21.49 -0.45
C LYS A 38 -24.27 20.10 0.02
N LYS A 39 -25.38 19.57 -0.50
CA LYS A 39 -25.91 18.24 -0.17
C LYS A 39 -24.99 17.11 -0.65
N ASN A 40 -24.35 17.29 -1.79
CA ASN A 40 -23.48 16.28 -2.42
C ASN A 40 -22.00 16.50 -2.09
N MET A 41 -21.70 17.34 -1.09
CA MET A 41 -20.36 17.68 -0.68
C MET A 41 -20.16 17.43 0.81
N THR A 42 -18.96 16.99 1.16
CA THR A 42 -18.47 16.93 2.52
C THR A 42 -17.22 17.79 2.65
N ARG A 43 -16.83 18.11 3.90
CA ARG A 43 -15.63 18.87 4.19
C ARG A 43 -14.60 17.95 4.85
N LEU A 44 -13.49 17.72 4.16
CA LEU A 44 -12.36 16.92 4.64
C LEU A 44 -11.09 17.77 4.61
N ASN A 45 -10.33 17.79 5.72
CA ASN A 45 -9.10 18.59 5.83
C ASN A 45 -9.28 20.06 5.38
N ASN A 46 -10.38 20.69 5.83
CA ASN A 46 -10.80 22.04 5.45
C ASN A 46 -11.13 22.26 3.96
N LYS A 47 -11.22 21.20 3.14
CA LYS A 47 -11.52 21.25 1.70
C LYS A 47 -12.90 20.68 1.40
N ASN A 48 -13.64 21.31 0.49
CA ASN A 48 -14.93 20.79 0.02
C ASN A 48 -14.70 19.71 -1.05
N ILE A 49 -15.30 18.54 -0.87
CA ILE A 49 -15.12 17.38 -1.76
C ILE A 49 -16.48 16.75 -2.02
N HIS A 50 -16.77 16.37 -3.26
CA HIS A 50 -17.97 15.59 -3.56
C HIS A 50 -17.95 14.26 -2.82
N LEU A 51 -19.10 13.79 -2.32
CA LEU A 51 -19.21 12.49 -1.67
C LEU A 51 -18.67 11.34 -2.55
N SER A 52 -18.92 11.41 -3.86
CA SER A 52 -18.38 10.46 -4.85
C SER A 52 -16.86 10.53 -5.03
N CYS A 53 -16.24 11.67 -4.74
CA CYS A 53 -14.79 11.88 -4.83
C CYS A 53 -14.05 11.53 -3.53
N VAL A 54 -14.76 11.28 -2.41
CA VAL A 54 -14.15 10.96 -1.11
C VAL A 54 -13.23 9.75 -1.18
N PRO A 55 -13.63 8.58 -1.73
CA PRO A 55 -12.78 7.38 -1.71
C PRO A 55 -11.45 7.57 -2.46
N GLU A 56 -11.46 8.32 -3.56
CA GLU A 56 -10.25 8.61 -4.32
C GLU A 56 -9.35 9.63 -3.59
N TYR A 57 -9.96 10.64 -2.97
CA TYR A 57 -9.24 11.60 -2.16
C TYR A 57 -8.55 10.94 -0.96
N GLU A 58 -9.24 10.07 -0.23
CA GLU A 58 -8.67 9.33 0.90
C GLU A 58 -7.50 8.45 0.48
N LYS A 59 -7.63 7.71 -0.63
CA LYS A 59 -6.52 6.92 -1.20
C LYS A 59 -5.30 7.79 -1.48
N LYS A 60 -5.49 8.98 -2.05
CA LYS A 60 -4.41 9.93 -2.32
C LYS A 60 -3.79 10.49 -1.03
N CYS A 61 -4.60 10.74 0.00
CA CYS A 61 -4.11 11.15 1.32
C CYS A 61 -3.22 10.07 1.93
N ILE A 62 -3.69 8.82 1.97
CA ILE A 62 -2.91 7.68 2.47
C ILE A 62 -1.61 7.51 1.68
N GLU A 63 -1.67 7.62 0.36
CA GLU A 63 -0.48 7.53 -0.48
C GLU A 63 0.54 8.64 -0.20
N ASN A 64 0.07 9.87 0.04
CA ASN A 64 0.93 10.98 0.44
C ASN A 64 1.56 10.74 1.81
N GLU A 65 0.81 10.20 2.78
CA GLU A 65 1.38 9.84 4.09
C GLU A 65 2.46 8.76 3.95
N HIS A 66 2.24 7.75 3.10
CA HIS A 66 3.24 6.73 2.81
C HIS A 66 4.48 7.32 2.12
N TRP A 67 4.28 8.26 1.21
CA TRP A 67 5.36 9.01 0.58
C TRP A 67 6.16 9.83 1.60
N ASP A 68 5.50 10.55 2.49
CA ASP A 68 6.15 11.38 3.51
C ASP A 68 7.00 10.55 4.46
N ARG A 69 6.49 9.38 4.89
CA ARG A 69 7.26 8.42 5.71
C ARG A 69 8.51 7.91 4.98
N LEU A 70 8.36 7.51 3.72
CA LEU A 70 9.48 7.07 2.89
C LEU A 70 10.51 8.19 2.70
N TYR A 71 10.05 9.40 2.37
CA TYR A 71 10.89 10.57 2.16
C TYR A 71 11.71 10.89 3.40
N ASN A 72 11.07 10.94 4.58
CA ASN A 72 11.74 11.22 5.84
C ASN A 72 12.78 10.14 6.19
N HIS A 73 12.44 8.87 6.00
CA HIS A 73 13.36 7.78 6.28
C HIS A 73 14.61 7.81 5.38
N VAL A 74 14.43 8.04 4.08
CA VAL A 74 15.55 8.21 3.14
C VAL A 74 16.42 9.41 3.54
N LYS A 75 15.77 10.53 3.92
CA LYS A 75 16.46 11.74 4.39
C LYS A 75 17.32 11.45 5.62
N GLU A 76 16.79 10.70 6.58
CA GLU A 76 17.49 10.30 7.81
C GLU A 76 18.68 9.39 7.52
N ILE A 77 18.48 8.31 6.75
CA ILE A 77 19.54 7.36 6.40
C ILE A 77 20.73 8.06 5.76
N HIS A 78 20.45 8.96 4.83
CA HIS A 78 21.49 9.69 4.12
C HIS A 78 21.92 10.97 4.84
N SER A 79 21.36 11.30 6.01
CA SER A 79 21.55 12.58 6.71
C SER A 79 21.52 13.80 5.77
N ALA A 80 20.68 13.76 4.75
CA ALA A 80 20.61 14.79 3.71
C ALA A 80 19.67 15.92 4.17
N LEU A 81 19.99 17.18 3.87
CA LEU A 81 19.05 18.27 4.11
C LEU A 81 17.84 18.18 3.16
N VAL A 82 18.13 17.87 1.89
CA VAL A 82 17.16 17.72 0.81
C VAL A 82 17.58 16.53 -0.06
N ILE A 83 16.61 15.70 -0.43
CA ILE A 83 16.83 14.60 -1.37
C ILE A 83 16.92 15.17 -2.81
N PRO A 84 17.96 14.84 -3.58
CA PRO A 84 18.09 15.25 -4.98
C PRO A 84 16.87 14.88 -5.84
N LYS A 85 16.49 15.78 -6.76
CA LYS A 85 15.34 15.59 -7.65
C LYS A 85 15.46 14.34 -8.53
N GLY A 86 16.67 13.99 -8.95
CA GLY A 86 16.94 12.77 -9.72
C GLY A 86 16.54 11.52 -8.94
N PHE A 87 16.90 11.46 -7.66
CA PHE A 87 16.54 10.36 -6.76
C PHE A 87 15.04 10.26 -6.51
N ILE A 88 14.37 11.39 -6.25
CA ILE A 88 12.90 11.44 -6.12
C ILE A 88 12.21 10.87 -7.35
N THR A 89 12.69 11.26 -8.54
CA THR A 89 12.15 10.76 -9.81
C THR A 89 12.32 9.24 -9.94
N ARG A 90 13.40 8.67 -9.41
CA ARG A 90 13.64 7.21 -9.41
C ARG A 90 12.65 6.48 -8.49
N LEU A 91 12.38 7.00 -7.29
CA LEU A 91 11.37 6.45 -6.39
C LEU A 91 9.96 6.50 -7.02
N GLN A 92 9.61 7.63 -7.65
CA GLN A 92 8.33 7.78 -8.36
C GLN A 92 8.21 6.80 -9.54
N LYS A 93 9.29 6.59 -10.30
CA LYS A 93 9.33 5.60 -11.37
C LYS A 93 9.08 4.18 -10.86
N LEU A 94 9.68 3.82 -9.72
CA LEU A 94 9.47 2.54 -9.05
C LEU A 94 8.01 2.39 -8.59
N ARG A 95 7.44 3.44 -8.00
CA ARG A 95 6.02 3.51 -7.61
C ARG A 95 5.06 3.33 -8.76
N ASN A 96 5.41 3.88 -9.92
CA ASN A 96 4.62 3.80 -11.14
C ASN A 96 4.87 2.50 -11.95
N GLY A 97 5.91 1.74 -11.61
CA GLY A 97 6.32 0.54 -12.35
C GLY A 97 6.85 0.87 -13.75
N THR A 98 7.44 2.04 -13.93
CA THR A 98 7.90 2.57 -15.21
C THR A 98 9.41 2.76 -15.24
N TYR A 99 10.02 2.60 -16.42
CA TYR A 99 11.42 2.91 -16.66
C TYR A 99 11.59 3.64 -18.00
N ILE A 100 12.73 4.31 -18.19
CA ILE A 100 13.06 4.96 -19.46
C ILE A 100 13.96 4.02 -20.25
N LYS A 101 13.53 3.64 -21.46
CA LYS A 101 14.35 2.92 -22.43
C LYS A 101 14.38 3.73 -23.72
N SER A 102 15.57 4.11 -24.17
CA SER A 102 15.76 4.90 -25.41
C SER A 102 14.89 6.17 -25.47
N GLY A 103 14.86 6.93 -24.37
CA GLY A 103 14.08 8.17 -24.25
C GLY A 103 12.56 7.99 -24.11
N LYS A 104 12.04 6.75 -24.17
CA LYS A 104 10.61 6.46 -24.02
C LYS A 104 10.30 5.86 -22.66
N LEU A 105 9.18 6.27 -22.07
CA LEU A 105 8.65 5.71 -20.83
C LEU A 105 7.96 4.36 -21.15
N ILE A 106 8.47 3.27 -20.58
CA ILE A 106 7.92 1.92 -20.76
C ILE A 106 7.45 1.42 -19.39
N LYS A 107 6.28 0.77 -19.35
CA LYS A 107 5.81 0.04 -18.16
C LYS A 107 6.55 -1.29 -18.07
N GLN A 108 7.29 -1.49 -16.99
CA GLN A 108 8.00 -2.75 -16.72
C GLN A 108 7.08 -3.79 -16.10
N TYR A 109 6.15 -3.33 -15.27
CA TYR A 109 5.24 -4.17 -14.49
C TYR A 109 3.78 -3.79 -14.75
N LYS A 110 2.86 -4.71 -14.45
CA LYS A 110 1.41 -4.46 -14.52
C LYS A 110 0.98 -3.36 -13.54
N CYS A 111 1.60 -3.36 -12.35
CA CYS A 111 1.46 -2.35 -11.31
C CYS A 111 2.85 -2.04 -10.72
N GLY A 112 3.08 -0.78 -10.34
CA GLY A 112 4.28 -0.42 -9.57
C GLY A 112 4.14 -0.76 -8.08
N PHE A 113 5.18 -0.48 -7.31
CA PHE A 113 5.22 -0.83 -5.89
C PHE A 113 4.68 0.30 -5.01
N GLU A 114 3.86 -0.02 -4.01
CA GLU A 114 3.37 0.97 -3.04
C GLU A 114 4.54 1.60 -2.25
N TYR A 115 4.44 2.89 -1.91
CA TYR A 115 5.50 3.56 -1.14
C TYR A 115 5.78 2.89 0.21
N GLU A 116 4.75 2.34 0.84
CA GLU A 116 4.89 1.61 2.09
C GLU A 116 5.72 0.33 1.90
N LEU A 117 5.56 -0.39 0.79
CA LEU A 117 6.36 -1.57 0.48
C LEU A 117 7.82 -1.19 0.19
N ILE A 118 8.03 -0.05 -0.48
CA ILE A 118 9.37 0.51 -0.72
C ILE A 118 10.03 0.86 0.62
N LEU A 119 9.28 1.45 1.56
CA LEU A 119 9.76 1.74 2.91
C LEU A 119 10.13 0.46 3.67
N ASP A 120 9.28 -0.58 3.64
CA ASP A 120 9.60 -1.87 4.26
C ASP A 120 10.92 -2.44 3.71
N ALA A 121 11.15 -2.32 2.40
CA ALA A 121 12.39 -2.77 1.77
C ALA A 121 13.61 -1.96 2.24
N TYR A 122 13.47 -0.64 2.44
CA TYR A 122 14.51 0.17 3.07
C TYR A 122 14.82 -0.30 4.48
N LEU A 123 13.80 -0.52 5.31
CA LEU A 123 13.96 -0.98 6.69
C LEU A 123 14.67 -2.35 6.76
N LEU A 124 14.39 -3.25 5.82
CA LEU A 124 15.11 -4.53 5.71
C LEU A 124 16.58 -4.37 5.28
N GLY A 125 16.86 -3.36 4.46
CA GLY A 125 18.20 -3.04 3.97
C GLY A 125 19.01 -2.14 4.90
N ASP A 126 18.39 -1.56 5.94
CA ASP A 126 18.92 -0.46 6.74
C ASP A 126 20.33 -0.74 7.29
N GLY A 127 20.53 -1.92 7.89
CA GLY A 127 21.85 -2.32 8.40
C GLY A 127 22.93 -2.38 7.31
N SER A 128 22.60 -2.97 6.15
CA SER A 128 23.51 -3.02 5.00
C SER A 128 23.79 -1.63 4.44
N ILE A 129 22.77 -0.79 4.33
CA ILE A 129 22.88 0.58 3.82
C ILE A 129 23.80 1.40 4.73
N LYS A 130 23.53 1.41 6.04
CA LYS A 130 24.33 2.12 7.04
C LYS A 130 25.79 1.66 7.05
N TRP A 131 26.02 0.36 6.99
CA TRP A 131 27.39 -0.18 6.94
C TRP A 131 28.13 0.26 5.66
N ASN A 132 27.50 0.24 4.49
CA ASN A 132 28.14 0.68 3.25
C ASN A 132 28.37 2.21 3.24
N LEU A 133 27.45 3.01 3.79
CA LEU A 133 27.64 4.45 3.95
C LEU A 133 28.84 4.78 4.83
N ALA A 134 29.02 4.05 5.94
CA ALA A 134 30.12 4.30 6.87
C ALA A 134 31.49 3.78 6.38
N ASN A 135 31.52 2.69 5.58
CA ASN A 135 32.76 1.96 5.30
C ASN A 135 33.20 1.95 3.83
N LYS A 136 32.29 2.13 2.86
CA LYS A 136 32.60 1.99 1.44
C LYS A 136 32.46 3.26 0.61
N LEU A 137 31.56 4.15 1.02
CA LEU A 137 31.21 5.32 0.22
C LEU A 137 32.09 6.51 0.63
N ILE A 138 32.88 7.00 -0.32
CA ILE A 138 33.78 8.15 -0.14
C ILE A 138 32.96 9.43 0.11
N GLU A 139 31.81 9.56 -0.56
CA GLU A 139 30.90 10.70 -0.44
C GLU A 139 29.49 10.20 -0.05
N PRO A 140 29.21 9.96 1.23
CA PRO A 140 27.95 9.34 1.69
C PRO A 140 26.69 10.17 1.34
N TYR A 141 26.86 11.46 1.04
CA TYR A 141 25.80 12.42 0.72
C TYR A 141 25.59 12.63 -0.78
N SER A 142 26.38 12.00 -1.64
CA SER A 142 26.27 12.16 -3.09
C SER A 142 25.04 11.45 -3.66
N GLU A 143 24.56 11.92 -4.82
CA GLU A 143 23.49 11.25 -5.56
C GLU A 143 23.90 9.81 -5.96
N SER A 144 25.19 9.58 -6.24
CA SER A 144 25.75 8.24 -6.50
C SER A 144 25.61 7.29 -5.31
N SER A 145 25.87 7.78 -4.09
CA SER A 145 25.68 7.02 -2.85
C SER A 145 24.23 6.68 -2.59
N MET A 146 23.32 7.61 -2.85
CA MET A 146 21.87 7.35 -2.77
C MET A 146 21.44 6.30 -3.78
N HIS A 147 21.92 6.37 -5.02
CA HIS A 147 21.66 5.34 -6.03
C HIS A 147 22.16 3.96 -5.62
N TYR A 148 23.35 3.87 -5.03
CA TYR A 148 23.87 2.62 -4.50
C TYR A 148 22.96 2.03 -3.40
N CYS A 149 22.52 2.85 -2.46
CA CYS A 149 21.62 2.42 -1.38
C CYS A 149 20.24 2.03 -1.91
N PHE A 150 19.75 2.70 -2.96
CA PHE A 150 18.54 2.31 -3.67
C PHE A 150 18.65 0.90 -4.26
N GLU A 151 19.80 0.52 -4.84
CA GLU A 151 19.97 -0.84 -5.38
C GLU A 151 19.93 -1.90 -4.27
N ILE A 152 20.50 -1.61 -3.10
CA ILE A 152 20.40 -2.49 -1.92
C ILE A 152 18.93 -2.67 -1.53
N MET A 153 18.19 -1.57 -1.39
CA MET A 153 16.76 -1.60 -1.09
C MET A 153 15.96 -2.35 -2.16
N TYR A 154 16.24 -2.10 -3.43
CA TYR A 154 15.55 -2.73 -4.55
C TYR A 154 15.67 -4.26 -4.49
N GLY A 155 16.86 -4.76 -4.13
CA GLY A 155 17.09 -6.18 -3.88
C GLY A 155 16.29 -6.76 -2.69
N LYS A 156 15.74 -5.92 -1.80
CA LYS A 156 14.92 -6.32 -0.65
C LYS A 156 13.41 -6.25 -0.89
N ILE A 157 12.95 -5.71 -2.02
CA ILE A 157 11.50 -5.55 -2.31
C ILE A 157 10.76 -6.89 -2.31
N SER A 158 11.33 -7.92 -2.92
CA SER A 158 10.71 -9.25 -2.98
C SER A 158 10.58 -9.87 -1.59
N GLU A 159 11.59 -9.69 -0.75
CA GLU A 159 11.61 -10.15 0.64
C GLU A 159 10.57 -9.39 1.48
N ALA A 160 10.51 -8.07 1.34
CA ALA A 160 9.51 -7.22 2.01
C ALA A 160 8.09 -7.66 1.66
N SER A 161 7.81 -7.87 0.38
CA SER A 161 6.50 -8.34 -0.10
C SER A 161 6.12 -9.69 0.51
N ARG A 162 7.05 -10.65 0.51
CA ARG A 162 6.85 -11.96 1.12
C ARG A 162 6.55 -11.86 2.62
N ARG A 163 7.29 -11.01 3.36
CA ARG A 163 7.06 -10.81 4.80
C ARG A 163 5.69 -10.19 5.08
N ARG A 164 5.25 -9.23 4.25
CA ARG A 164 3.92 -8.60 4.36
C ARG A 164 2.81 -9.62 4.14
N GLU A 165 2.94 -10.46 3.11
CA GLU A 165 1.98 -11.53 2.83
C GLU A 165 1.90 -12.56 3.98
N GLN A 166 3.05 -12.94 4.53
CA GLN A 166 3.10 -13.86 5.68
C GLN A 166 2.41 -13.28 6.92
N LYS A 167 2.65 -12.00 7.24
CA LYS A 167 1.97 -11.30 8.33
C LYS A 167 0.46 -11.27 8.13
N HIS A 168 0.00 -10.96 6.92
CA HIS A 168 -1.44 -10.97 6.61
C HIS A 168 -2.05 -12.36 6.81
N LYS A 169 -1.39 -13.42 6.30
CA LYS A 169 -1.85 -14.81 6.48
C LYS A 169 -1.88 -15.22 7.96
N GLN A 170 -0.92 -14.77 8.77
CA GLN A 170 -0.90 -15.05 10.21
C GLN A 170 -2.04 -14.33 10.94
N ALA A 171 -2.26 -13.05 10.66
CA ALA A 171 -3.37 -12.28 11.24
C ALA A 171 -4.73 -12.88 10.90
N GLU A 172 -4.93 -13.34 9.67
CA GLU A 172 -6.16 -14.01 9.25
C GLU A 172 -6.36 -15.37 9.93
N LYS A 173 -5.27 -16.12 10.20
CA LYS A 173 -5.34 -17.36 10.98
C LYS A 173 -5.72 -17.07 12.43
N GLN A 174 -5.15 -16.04 13.06
CA GLN A 174 -5.47 -15.65 14.43
C GLN A 174 -6.94 -15.25 14.58
N LYS A 175 -7.45 -14.38 13.69
CA LYS A 175 -8.87 -14.01 13.68
C LYS A 175 -9.80 -15.22 13.55
N ARG A 176 -9.44 -16.20 12.71
CA ARG A 176 -10.21 -17.44 12.56
C ARG A 176 -10.20 -18.30 13.81
N GLN A 177 -9.07 -18.37 14.52
CA GLN A 177 -8.96 -19.10 15.79
C GLN A 177 -9.75 -18.42 16.91
N GLU A 178 -9.73 -17.08 16.98
CA GLU A 178 -10.51 -16.29 17.95
C GLU A 178 -12.02 -16.37 17.70
N GLN A 179 -12.44 -16.60 16.45
CA GLN A 179 -13.86 -16.74 16.08
C GLN A 179 -14.38 -18.18 16.18
N GLN A 180 -13.53 -19.17 16.48
CA GLN A 180 -14.02 -20.50 16.81
C GLN A 180 -14.52 -20.47 18.26
N PRO A 181 -15.84 -20.69 18.50
CA PRO A 181 -16.31 -20.88 19.87
C PRO A 181 -15.60 -22.09 20.48
N ILE A 182 -15.26 -22.00 21.76
CA ILE A 182 -14.64 -23.05 22.57
C ILE A 182 -15.58 -24.27 22.58
N LEU A 183 -15.49 -25.13 21.58
CA LEU A 183 -16.15 -26.45 21.54
C LEU A 183 -15.23 -27.53 22.14
N ASN A 184 -14.38 -27.16 23.11
CA ASN A 184 -13.47 -28.08 23.79
C ASN A 184 -13.93 -28.45 25.21
N ASP A 185 -15.19 -28.17 25.58
CA ASP A 185 -15.74 -28.57 26.88
C ASP A 185 -16.88 -29.61 26.78
N MET A 186 -16.81 -30.50 25.79
CA MET A 186 -17.63 -31.71 25.76
C MET A 186 -16.89 -32.85 25.06
N SER A 187 -16.12 -33.63 25.81
CA SER A 187 -15.99 -35.10 25.68
C SER A 187 -14.75 -35.58 26.44
N LEU A 188 -14.86 -35.65 27.76
CA LEU A 188 -14.00 -36.48 28.61
C LEU A 188 -14.83 -37.62 29.19
N GLU A 189 -15.67 -38.25 28.37
CA GLU A 189 -16.27 -39.54 28.70
C GLU A 189 -16.25 -40.44 27.46
N SER A 190 -15.18 -41.19 27.32
CA SER A 190 -15.20 -42.43 26.54
C SER A 190 -14.23 -43.41 27.18
N LYS A 191 -14.75 -44.08 28.21
CA LYS A 191 -14.30 -45.41 28.61
C LYS A 191 -14.45 -46.33 27.39
N SER A 192 -13.36 -46.77 26.78
CA SER A 192 -13.36 -48.03 26.06
C SER A 192 -12.00 -48.73 26.19
N ASN A 193 -12.08 -49.93 26.78
CA ASN A 193 -10.98 -50.84 27.02
C ASN A 193 -10.30 -51.24 25.71
N ILE A 194 -9.06 -50.80 25.49
CA ILE A 194 -8.22 -51.39 24.44
C ILE A 194 -7.50 -52.59 25.06
N LYS A 195 -8.05 -53.79 24.81
CA LYS A 195 -7.35 -55.06 25.01
C LYS A 195 -6.21 -55.12 23.98
N TYR A 196 -4.97 -55.11 24.44
CA TYR A 196 -3.80 -55.46 23.64
C TYR A 196 -3.95 -56.91 23.14
N LYS A 197 -4.11 -57.10 21.83
CA LYS A 197 -3.82 -58.39 21.18
C LYS A 197 -2.36 -58.36 20.76
N LYS A 198 -1.59 -59.31 21.30
CA LYS A 198 -0.20 -59.60 20.99
C LYS A 198 -0.19 -60.36 19.67
N ASP A 199 0.22 -59.71 18.58
CA ASP A 199 0.57 -60.41 17.34
C ASP A 199 2.02 -60.90 17.47
N GLU A 200 2.14 -62.22 17.61
CA GLU A 200 3.38 -62.94 17.34
C GLU A 200 3.58 -62.97 15.82
N SER A 201 4.72 -62.50 15.36
CA SER A 201 5.14 -62.68 13.97
C SER A 201 6.55 -63.25 13.99
N ASP A 202 6.59 -64.53 13.64
CA ASP A 202 7.77 -65.37 13.46
C ASP A 202 8.81 -64.69 12.57
N ILE A 203 10.03 -64.62 13.08
CA ILE A 203 11.27 -64.47 12.30
C ILE A 203 11.65 -65.87 11.82
N THR A 204 11.08 -66.31 10.70
CA THR A 204 11.64 -67.43 9.95
C THR A 204 12.77 -66.94 9.07
N ALA A 205 13.93 -67.50 9.37
CA ALA A 205 15.22 -67.38 8.70
C ALA A 205 15.14 -67.45 7.17
N PHE A 206 15.94 -66.60 6.52
CA PHE A 206 16.57 -66.96 5.26
C PHE A 206 18.06 -66.70 5.37
N ILE A 207 18.81 -67.78 5.13
CA ILE A 207 20.25 -67.90 4.96
C ILE A 207 20.65 -67.28 3.62
#